data_AF-A0A1G5RGC0-F1
#
_entry.id   AF-A0A1G5RGC0-F1
#
_cell.length_a   1.000
_cell.length_b   1.000
_cell.length_c   1.000
_cell.angle_alpha   90.00
_cell.angle_beta   90.00
_cell.angle_gamma   90.00
#
_symmetry.space_group_name_H-M   'P 1'
#
loop_
_entity.id
_entity.type
_entity.pdbx_description
1 polymer ?
#
loop_
_entity_poly.entity_id
_entity_poly.type
_entity_poly.pdbx_seq_one_letter_code
_entity_poly.pdbx_strand_id
1 'polypeptide(L)'
;MAKGAVPNNRKVNGKVLTEDINITSQDIFNGQAISIPDKANLNDYQTPGLYYQGLNAQAGSGNNYPEPFAGSLVVLKAAGIIQRYFIYNSSRIHTRSLNDVGVWTSWAQEYNTLNKPATSELGLMETVTKAANALQRSGGNVTGDIIITTDSMLSWNRNTDFASIGFKNTGDGDTDSYMWFRTGDNGNEYFKWQHALSGGPTNEWMSLKSDNLRVRGYQVYHEGYRPTAAIIGTYTKSESDTRYIQDIRLGAKENVQVQKSPEDEDVSGYAIIAVINGNRDKLVNTVNRRPIQKKVNGIWMNISNI
;
A
#
# COMPACT_ATOMS: atom_id res chain seq x y z
N MET A 1 33.43 79.01 -49.07
CA MET A 1 33.47 78.03 -47.97
C MET A 1 34.54 78.47 -46.98
N ALA A 2 34.27 78.45 -45.67
CA ALA A 2 35.27 78.78 -44.66
C ALA A 2 36.44 77.77 -44.73
N LYS A 3 37.68 78.26 -44.56
CA LYS A 3 38.89 77.43 -44.57
C LYS A 3 38.81 76.39 -43.43
N GLY A 4 38.63 75.11 -43.78
CA GLY A 4 38.46 74.01 -42.82
C GLY A 4 37.02 73.53 -42.59
N ALA A 5 36.03 74.07 -43.31
CA ALA A 5 34.65 73.58 -43.25
C ALA A 5 34.56 72.12 -43.74
N VAL A 6 33.77 71.30 -43.04
CA VAL A 6 33.46 69.93 -43.48
C VAL A 6 32.76 70.01 -44.84
N PRO A 7 33.28 69.35 -45.89
CA PRO A 7 32.66 69.40 -47.20
C PRO A 7 31.23 68.81 -47.16
N ASN A 8 30.28 69.50 -47.79
CA ASN A 8 28.85 69.09 -47.84
C ASN A 8 28.60 67.76 -48.58
N ASN A 9 29.61 67.13 -49.15
CA ASN A 9 29.50 65.81 -49.76
C ASN A 9 29.71 64.66 -48.75
N ARG A 10 30.19 64.96 -47.53
CA ARG A 10 30.36 63.95 -46.49
C ARG A 10 29.01 63.55 -45.91
N LYS A 11 28.88 62.25 -45.61
CA LYS A 11 27.68 61.65 -45.08
C LYS A 11 27.99 60.84 -43.83
N VAL A 12 27.04 60.78 -42.90
CA VAL A 12 27.03 59.83 -41.77
C VAL A 12 25.85 58.90 -41.99
N ASN A 13 26.13 57.60 -42.15
CA ASN A 13 25.14 56.59 -42.53
C ASN A 13 24.24 56.99 -43.72
N GLY A 14 24.83 57.51 -44.80
CA GLY A 14 24.09 57.95 -45.98
C GLY A 14 23.39 59.31 -45.86
N LYS A 15 23.31 59.90 -44.65
CA LYS A 15 22.70 61.21 -44.38
C LYS A 15 23.72 62.34 -44.55
N VAL A 16 23.35 63.38 -45.29
CA VAL A 16 24.25 64.53 -45.58
C VAL A 16 24.45 65.37 -44.31
N LEU A 17 25.67 65.87 -44.10
CA LEU A 17 26.03 66.72 -42.96
C LEU A 17 25.56 68.17 -43.13
N THR A 18 24.25 68.41 -43.23
CA THR A 18 23.66 69.76 -43.36
C THR A 18 22.92 70.24 -42.11
N GLU A 19 22.61 69.34 -41.19
CA GLU A 19 21.86 69.57 -39.95
C GLU A 19 22.22 68.49 -38.91
N ASP A 20 21.61 68.56 -37.73
CA ASP A 20 21.76 67.53 -36.71
C ASP A 20 21.27 66.17 -37.24
N ILE A 21 22.12 65.15 -37.12
CA ILE A 21 21.82 63.81 -37.64
C ILE A 21 21.37 62.91 -36.50
N ASN A 22 20.14 62.43 -36.61
CA ASN A 22 19.66 61.34 -35.76
C ASN A 22 20.05 59.98 -36.37
N ILE A 23 20.78 59.15 -35.61
CA ILE A 23 21.09 57.77 -35.97
C ILE A 23 20.16 56.85 -35.20
N THR A 24 19.31 56.15 -35.93
CA THR A 24 18.25 55.29 -35.39
C THR A 24 18.69 53.84 -35.28
N SER A 25 17.91 52.99 -34.61
CA SER A 25 18.14 51.55 -34.66
C SER A 25 18.03 51.00 -36.10
N GLN A 26 17.16 51.55 -36.96
CA GLN A 26 17.04 51.10 -38.34
C GLN A 26 18.29 51.41 -39.18
N ASP A 27 18.95 52.55 -38.90
CA ASP A 27 20.23 52.90 -39.51
C ASP A 27 21.28 51.81 -39.27
N ILE A 28 21.28 51.20 -38.07
CA ILE A 28 22.26 50.20 -37.64
C ILE A 28 21.82 48.78 -38.02
N PHE A 29 20.66 48.34 -37.54
CA PHE A 29 20.19 46.95 -37.65
C PHE A 29 19.69 46.57 -39.04
N ASN A 30 19.22 47.54 -39.85
CA ASN A 30 18.77 47.31 -41.22
C ASN A 30 19.76 47.90 -42.24
N GLY A 31 20.18 49.17 -42.05
CA GLY A 31 21.02 49.89 -43.01
C GLY A 31 22.50 49.49 -43.02
N GLN A 32 23.05 49.07 -41.87
CA GLN A 32 24.48 48.75 -41.73
C GLN A 32 24.78 47.28 -41.46
N ALA A 33 23.76 46.42 -41.32
CA ALA A 33 23.96 44.99 -41.18
C ALA A 33 24.67 44.45 -42.43
N ILE A 34 25.73 43.65 -42.23
CA ILE A 34 26.59 43.18 -43.31
C ILE A 34 26.07 41.84 -43.83
N SER A 35 25.81 41.75 -45.13
CA SER A 35 25.41 40.49 -45.77
C SER A 35 26.57 39.49 -45.77
N ILE A 36 26.27 38.26 -45.37
CA ILE A 36 27.19 37.12 -45.43
C ILE A 36 27.03 36.46 -46.81
N PRO A 37 28.10 36.38 -47.62
CA PRO A 37 28.02 35.83 -48.98
C PRO A 37 27.90 34.29 -48.98
N ASP A 38 27.66 33.73 -50.17
CA ASP A 38 27.68 32.28 -50.40
C ASP A 38 29.03 31.65 -49.99
N LYS A 39 28.99 30.42 -49.45
CA LYS A 39 30.15 29.64 -48.99
C LYS A 39 31.01 30.34 -47.94
N ALA A 40 30.47 31.33 -47.23
CA ALA A 40 31.18 31.99 -46.15
C ALA A 40 31.45 31.02 -44.99
N ASN A 41 32.56 31.24 -44.29
CA ASN A 41 32.89 30.52 -43.07
C ASN A 41 32.67 31.43 -41.86
N LEU A 42 31.77 31.06 -40.94
CA LEU A 42 31.48 31.89 -39.76
C LEU A 42 32.67 32.04 -38.81
N ASN A 43 33.73 31.23 -38.92
CA ASN A 43 34.96 31.44 -38.15
C ASN A 43 35.75 32.70 -38.59
N ASP A 44 35.49 33.22 -39.79
CA ASP A 44 36.15 34.43 -40.30
C ASP A 44 35.47 35.72 -39.76
N TYR A 45 34.29 35.58 -39.15
CA TYR A 45 33.49 36.68 -38.60
C TYR A 45 33.85 36.96 -37.14
N GLN A 46 35.06 37.48 -36.92
CA GLN A 46 35.59 37.78 -35.58
C GLN A 46 35.51 39.28 -35.24
N THR A 47 35.22 40.15 -36.19
CA THR A 47 35.02 41.57 -35.90
C THR A 47 33.65 41.77 -35.23
N PRO A 48 33.56 42.44 -34.07
CA PRO A 48 32.28 42.75 -33.46
C PRO A 48 31.37 43.53 -34.41
N GLY A 49 30.13 43.09 -34.56
CA GLY A 49 29.23 43.64 -35.56
C GLY A 49 27.94 42.86 -35.74
N LEU A 50 27.08 43.38 -36.61
CA LEU A 50 25.82 42.79 -37.03
C LEU A 50 25.94 42.29 -38.47
N TYR A 51 25.64 41.01 -38.66
CA TYR A 51 25.72 40.34 -39.93
C TYR A 51 24.42 39.57 -40.19
N TYR A 52 24.12 39.27 -41.44
CA TYR A 52 22.96 38.44 -41.77
C TYR A 52 23.22 37.54 -42.98
N GLN A 53 22.66 36.33 -42.92
CA GLN A 53 22.56 35.41 -44.04
C GLN A 53 21.10 35.36 -44.47
N GLY A 54 20.81 35.83 -45.68
CA GLY A 54 19.44 35.97 -46.18
C GLY A 54 18.85 34.68 -46.78
N LEU A 55 19.65 33.65 -47.05
CA LEU A 55 19.24 32.46 -47.80
C LEU A 55 19.65 31.16 -47.09
N ASN A 56 18.69 30.24 -46.89
CA ASN A 56 18.97 28.90 -46.36
C ASN A 56 20.01 28.14 -47.18
N ALA A 57 19.97 28.29 -48.52
CA ALA A 57 20.91 27.63 -49.42
C ALA A 57 22.38 28.06 -49.16
N GLN A 58 22.61 29.35 -48.86
CA GLN A 58 23.95 29.89 -48.59
C GLN A 58 24.42 29.58 -47.16
N ALA A 59 23.50 29.52 -46.19
CA ALA A 59 23.81 28.99 -44.86
C ALA A 59 24.19 27.50 -44.93
N GLY A 60 23.46 26.72 -45.74
CA GLY A 60 23.70 25.28 -45.91
C GLY A 60 24.96 24.92 -46.71
N SER A 61 25.39 25.78 -47.63
CA SER A 61 26.66 25.63 -48.36
C SER A 61 27.86 26.24 -47.63
N GLY A 62 27.61 27.04 -46.58
CA GLY A 62 28.63 27.72 -45.78
C GLY A 62 29.24 26.83 -44.69
N ASN A 63 30.33 27.31 -44.10
CA ASN A 63 31.07 26.58 -43.08
C ASN A 63 30.83 27.18 -41.68
N ASN A 64 30.83 26.32 -40.65
CA ASN A 64 30.68 26.70 -39.24
C ASN A 64 29.37 27.45 -38.90
N TYR A 65 28.33 27.27 -39.71
CA TYR A 65 26.97 27.60 -39.31
C TYR A 65 26.48 26.60 -38.25
N PRO A 66 25.70 27.03 -37.25
CA PRO A 66 25.08 26.11 -36.29
C PRO A 66 24.01 25.23 -36.95
N GLU A 67 23.31 25.77 -37.97
CA GLU A 67 22.28 25.08 -38.74
C GLU A 67 22.21 25.63 -40.18
N PRO A 68 21.71 24.86 -41.16
CA PRO A 68 21.61 25.26 -42.57
C PRO A 68 20.39 26.17 -42.84
N PHE A 69 20.19 27.20 -42.02
CA PHE A 69 19.10 28.16 -42.14
C PHE A 69 19.60 29.60 -42.15
N ALA A 70 18.90 30.46 -42.89
CA ALA A 70 19.09 31.90 -42.86
C ALA A 70 18.89 32.47 -41.45
N GLY A 71 19.44 33.65 -41.19
CA GLY A 71 19.45 34.21 -39.86
C GLY A 71 20.39 35.39 -39.68
N SER A 72 20.37 35.93 -38.48
CA SER A 72 21.21 37.05 -38.08
C SER A 72 22.37 36.55 -37.21
N LEU A 73 23.59 36.97 -37.52
CA LEU A 73 24.77 36.75 -36.69
C LEU A 73 25.13 38.03 -35.97
N VAL A 74 25.20 37.96 -34.64
CA VAL A 74 25.75 39.03 -33.79
C VAL A 74 27.10 38.58 -33.27
N VAL A 75 28.14 39.36 -33.54
CA VAL A 75 29.49 39.15 -33.00
C VAL A 75 29.73 40.18 -31.90
N LEU A 76 29.98 39.71 -30.69
CA LEU A 76 30.17 40.54 -29.50
C LEU A 76 31.65 40.55 -29.08
N LYS A 77 32.11 41.71 -28.60
CA LYS A 77 33.46 41.89 -28.07
C LYS A 77 33.62 41.15 -26.72
N ALA A 78 34.68 40.37 -26.59
CA ALA A 78 35.13 39.74 -25.35
C ALA A 78 36.67 39.70 -25.29
N ALA A 79 37.29 38.89 -24.41
CA ALA A 79 38.72 38.62 -24.47
C ALA A 79 39.11 37.91 -25.78
N GLY A 80 38.24 37.03 -26.28
CA GLY A 80 38.13 36.70 -27.70
C GLY A 80 36.84 37.32 -28.27
N ILE A 81 35.93 36.51 -28.82
CA ILE A 81 34.60 36.98 -29.23
C ILE A 81 33.50 35.97 -28.91
N ILE A 82 32.27 36.47 -28.87
CA ILE A 82 31.07 35.62 -28.73
C ILE A 82 30.25 35.79 -30.01
N GLN A 83 29.82 34.68 -30.59
CA GLN A 83 28.87 34.68 -31.69
C GLN A 83 27.50 34.21 -31.20
N ARG A 84 26.45 34.93 -31.58
CA ARG A 84 25.06 34.49 -31.46
C ARG A 84 24.41 34.45 -32.82
N TYR A 85 23.80 33.32 -33.16
CA TYR A 85 23.08 33.13 -34.41
C TYR A 85 21.58 32.95 -34.13
N PHE A 86 20.77 33.84 -34.70
CA PHE A 86 19.32 33.84 -34.58
C PHE A 86 18.73 33.26 -35.86
N ILE A 87 18.11 32.08 -35.76
CA ILE A 87 17.50 31.41 -36.92
C ILE A 87 16.24 32.20 -37.34
N TYR A 88 16.12 32.58 -38.62
CA TYR A 88 15.08 33.54 -39.06
C TYR A 88 13.63 33.06 -38.87
N ASN A 89 13.38 31.76 -39.00
CA ASN A 89 12.03 31.15 -39.04
C ASN A 89 11.72 30.30 -37.80
N SER A 90 12.53 30.40 -36.76
CA SER A 90 12.29 29.70 -35.50
C SER A 90 12.80 30.55 -34.33
N SER A 91 12.34 30.28 -33.12
CA SER A 91 12.88 30.97 -31.93
C SER A 91 14.20 30.34 -31.46
N ARG A 92 14.95 29.65 -32.32
CA ARG A 92 16.23 29.02 -31.98
C ARG A 92 17.34 30.05 -32.03
N ILE A 93 18.15 30.05 -30.99
CA ILE A 93 19.35 30.87 -30.87
C ILE A 93 20.49 29.92 -30.57
N HIS A 94 21.58 30.06 -31.30
CA HIS A 94 22.82 29.34 -31.03
C HIS A 94 23.88 30.31 -30.54
N THR A 95 24.68 29.88 -29.57
CA THR A 95 25.78 30.66 -29.01
C THR A 95 27.08 29.86 -29.08
N ARG A 96 28.19 30.53 -29.36
CA ARG A 96 29.53 29.98 -29.18
C ARG A 96 30.53 31.08 -28.91
N SER A 97 31.71 30.71 -28.44
CA SER A 97 32.78 31.65 -28.14
C SER A 97 34.09 31.23 -28.79
N LEU A 98 34.86 32.21 -29.25
CA LEU A 98 36.28 32.08 -29.51
C LEU A 98 37.01 32.63 -28.28
N ASN A 99 37.89 31.85 -27.67
CA ASN A 99 38.70 32.34 -26.56
C ASN A 99 39.89 33.19 -27.05
N ASP A 100 40.60 33.80 -26.12
CA ASP A 100 41.77 34.67 -26.36
C ASP A 100 43.00 33.94 -26.93
N VAL A 101 43.01 32.61 -26.90
CA VAL A 101 44.06 31.75 -27.49
C VAL A 101 43.65 31.11 -28.82
N GLY A 102 42.52 31.51 -29.40
CA GLY A 102 42.11 31.10 -30.75
C GLY A 102 41.36 29.76 -30.85
N VAL A 103 40.80 29.26 -29.75
CA VAL A 103 40.00 28.02 -29.70
C VAL A 103 38.50 28.34 -29.66
N TRP A 104 37.75 27.73 -30.56
CA TRP A 104 36.29 27.82 -30.60
C TRP A 104 35.63 26.79 -29.68
N THR A 105 34.59 27.20 -28.96
CA THR A 105 33.61 26.24 -28.43
C THR A 105 32.74 25.74 -29.58
N SER A 106 32.16 24.55 -29.42
CA SER A 106 31.02 24.13 -30.25
C SER A 106 29.87 25.13 -30.12
N TRP A 107 29.02 25.19 -31.13
CA TRP A 107 27.72 25.85 -31.03
C TRP A 107 26.85 25.13 -30.00
N ALA A 108 26.20 25.92 -29.14
CA ALA A 108 25.21 25.46 -28.17
C ALA A 108 23.88 26.17 -28.42
N GLN A 109 22.80 25.40 -28.52
CA GLN A 109 21.45 25.94 -28.68
C GLN A 109 20.89 26.41 -27.33
N GLU A 110 20.29 27.59 -27.30
CA GLU A 110 19.53 28.09 -26.15
C GLU A 110 18.12 27.48 -26.15
N TYR A 111 17.69 26.95 -25.01
CA TYR A 111 16.35 26.38 -24.85
C TYR A 111 15.31 27.42 -24.46
N ASN A 112 14.08 27.22 -24.92
CA ASN A 112 12.92 28.05 -24.58
C ASN A 112 11.61 27.26 -24.67
N THR A 113 10.47 27.93 -24.54
CA THR A 113 9.15 27.29 -24.54
C THR A 113 8.81 26.60 -25.87
N LEU A 114 9.39 27.03 -26.98
CA LEU A 114 9.22 26.42 -28.32
C LEU A 114 10.36 25.44 -28.66
N ASN A 115 11.53 25.61 -28.05
CA ASN A 115 12.69 24.73 -28.19
C ASN A 115 13.05 24.16 -26.83
N LYS A 116 12.23 23.23 -26.34
CA LYS A 116 12.47 22.59 -25.04
C LYS A 116 13.58 21.55 -25.19
N PRO A 117 14.42 21.35 -24.16
CA PRO A 117 15.36 20.23 -24.16
C PRO A 117 14.59 18.91 -24.18
N ALA A 118 15.11 17.92 -24.90
CA ALA A 118 14.63 16.56 -24.85
C ALA A 118 15.02 15.90 -23.50
N THR A 119 14.26 14.89 -23.08
CA THR A 119 14.55 14.13 -21.85
C THR A 119 15.95 13.52 -21.83
N SER A 120 16.46 13.13 -23.00
CA SER A 120 17.84 12.62 -23.18
C SER A 120 18.90 13.69 -22.91
N GLU A 121 18.65 14.93 -23.29
CA GLU A 121 19.55 16.07 -23.07
C GLU A 121 19.59 16.49 -21.60
N LEU A 122 18.55 16.15 -20.83
CA LEU A 122 18.47 16.40 -19.40
C LEU A 122 19.05 15.26 -18.54
N GLY A 123 19.46 14.14 -19.14
CA GLY A 123 19.92 12.97 -18.39
C GLY A 123 18.81 12.28 -17.58
N LEU A 124 17.54 12.47 -17.93
CA LEU A 124 16.38 11.99 -17.16
C LEU A 124 15.76 10.69 -17.68
N MET A 125 16.41 10.03 -18.64
CA MET A 125 15.85 8.84 -19.31
C MET A 125 15.57 7.69 -18.32
N GLU A 126 16.49 7.46 -17.39
CA GLU A 126 16.33 6.42 -16.37
C GLU A 126 15.16 6.74 -15.43
N THR A 127 15.03 8.01 -15.02
CA THR A 127 13.92 8.48 -14.17
C THR A 127 12.58 8.27 -14.85
N VAL A 128 12.44 8.65 -16.13
CA VAL A 128 11.21 8.44 -16.91
C VAL A 128 10.88 6.96 -17.02
N THR A 129 11.88 6.12 -17.28
CA THR A 129 11.70 4.66 -17.38
C THR A 129 11.24 4.06 -16.05
N LYS A 130 11.87 4.44 -14.94
CA LYS A 130 11.47 3.99 -13.59
C LYS A 130 10.05 4.46 -13.26
N ALA A 131 9.73 5.72 -13.55
CA ALA A 131 8.41 6.29 -13.30
C ALA A 131 7.31 5.60 -14.11
N ALA A 132 7.55 5.29 -15.39
CA ALA A 132 6.59 4.61 -16.26
C ALA A 132 6.25 3.19 -15.77
N ASN A 133 7.18 2.52 -15.10
CA ASN A 133 7.01 1.15 -14.60
C ASN A 133 6.64 1.08 -13.11
N ALA A 134 6.46 2.22 -12.44
CA ALA A 134 6.07 2.26 -11.04
C ALA A 134 4.54 2.13 -10.87
N LEU A 135 4.10 1.59 -9.73
CA LEU A 135 2.72 1.71 -9.30
C LEU A 135 2.42 3.19 -9.00
N GLN A 136 1.48 3.78 -9.73
CA GLN A 136 1.19 5.20 -9.65
C GLN A 136 0.36 5.55 -8.40
N ARG A 137 0.47 6.79 -7.93
CA ARG A 137 -0.35 7.32 -6.82
C ARG A 137 -1.86 7.32 -7.12
N SER A 138 -2.23 7.41 -8.39
CA SER A 138 -3.62 7.29 -8.85
C SER A 138 -4.16 5.85 -8.78
N GLY A 139 -3.33 4.89 -8.35
CA GLY A 139 -3.62 3.47 -8.39
C GLY A 139 -3.12 2.80 -9.67
N GLY A 140 -3.29 1.48 -9.72
CA GLY A 140 -2.91 0.63 -10.82
C GLY A 140 -3.04 -0.85 -10.43
N ASN A 141 -2.87 -1.73 -11.40
CA ASN A 141 -2.88 -3.17 -11.18
C ASN A 141 -1.44 -3.68 -11.14
N VAL A 142 -1.11 -4.48 -10.12
CA VAL A 142 0.15 -5.25 -10.09
C VAL A 142 -0.21 -6.68 -10.50
N THR A 143 0.34 -7.14 -11.62
CA THR A 143 0.03 -8.47 -12.20
C THR A 143 1.12 -9.52 -11.97
N GLY A 144 2.27 -9.11 -11.42
CA GLY A 144 3.36 -10.00 -11.01
C GLY A 144 3.48 -10.10 -9.50
N ASP A 145 4.45 -10.89 -9.05
CA ASP A 145 4.71 -11.09 -7.63
C ASP A 145 5.26 -9.84 -6.94
N ILE A 146 4.85 -9.63 -5.69
CA ILE A 146 5.43 -8.62 -4.80
C ILE A 146 6.20 -9.38 -3.72
N ILE A 147 7.53 -9.29 -3.78
CA ILE A 147 8.42 -9.87 -2.75
C ILE A 147 8.89 -8.74 -1.85
N ILE A 148 8.67 -8.90 -0.54
CA ILE A 148 9.12 -7.98 0.50
C ILE A 148 10.28 -8.68 1.24
N THR A 149 11.52 -8.23 1.02
CA THR A 149 12.75 -8.91 1.47
C THR A 149 13.35 -8.35 2.76
N THR A 150 12.67 -7.41 3.40
CA THR A 150 13.08 -6.77 4.65
C THR A 150 11.93 -6.81 5.64
N ASP A 151 12.19 -6.42 6.89
CA ASP A 151 11.17 -6.26 7.94
C ASP A 151 10.23 -5.08 7.61
N SER A 152 9.37 -5.29 6.62
CA SER A 152 8.38 -4.32 6.15
C SER A 152 6.97 -4.87 6.32
N MET A 153 6.00 -3.96 6.35
CA MET A 153 4.58 -4.28 6.46
C MET A 153 3.79 -3.63 5.33
N LEU A 154 2.68 -4.26 4.94
CA LEU A 154 1.64 -3.61 4.16
C LEU A 154 0.61 -3.01 5.14
N SER A 155 0.29 -1.72 4.99
CA SER A 155 -0.46 -0.96 5.98
C SER A 155 -1.46 0.00 5.34
N TRP A 156 -2.65 0.06 5.92
CA TRP A 156 -3.73 1.01 5.63
C TRP A 156 -3.90 1.92 6.83
N ASN A 157 -3.76 3.24 6.63
CA ASN A 157 -3.84 4.23 7.72
C ASN A 157 -4.84 5.32 7.35
N ARG A 158 -5.74 5.67 8.27
CA ARG A 158 -6.71 6.74 8.06
C ARG A 158 -7.14 7.33 9.39
N ASN A 159 -7.05 8.66 9.55
CA ASN A 159 -7.48 9.37 10.75
C ASN A 159 -6.92 8.74 12.05
N THR A 160 -5.61 8.47 12.09
CA THR A 160 -4.89 7.73 13.17
C THR A 160 -5.20 6.23 13.32
N ASP A 161 -6.36 5.76 12.89
CA ASP A 161 -6.68 4.33 12.81
C ASP A 161 -5.81 3.62 11.75
N PHE A 162 -5.48 2.34 12.01
CA PHE A 162 -4.75 1.53 11.03
C PHE A 162 -5.13 0.05 11.01
N ALA A 163 -4.85 -0.59 9.88
CA ALA A 163 -4.78 -2.03 9.71
C ALA A 163 -3.49 -2.39 8.98
N SER A 164 -2.81 -3.46 9.36
CA SER A 164 -1.56 -3.89 8.72
C SER A 164 -1.35 -5.40 8.76
N ILE A 165 -0.50 -5.85 7.85
CA ILE A 165 -0.09 -7.23 7.68
C ILE A 165 1.44 -7.26 7.52
N GLY A 166 2.08 -8.20 8.20
CA GLY A 166 3.54 -8.32 8.17
C GLY A 166 4.02 -9.70 8.56
N PHE A 167 5.32 -9.89 8.43
CA PHE A 167 6.00 -11.13 8.78
C PHE A 167 7.19 -10.81 9.67
N LYS A 168 7.31 -11.52 10.79
CA LYS A 168 8.46 -11.43 11.70
C LYS A 168 9.40 -12.58 11.40
N ASN A 169 10.66 -12.24 11.14
CA ASN A 169 11.78 -13.19 11.07
C ASN A 169 13.09 -12.44 11.34
N THR A 170 13.91 -12.91 12.29
CA THR A 170 15.21 -12.27 12.62
C THR A 170 16.43 -12.98 12.01
N GLY A 171 16.21 -13.88 11.05
CA GLY A 171 17.22 -14.70 10.38
C GLY A 171 16.86 -16.19 10.36
N ASP A 172 17.69 -17.00 9.71
CA ASP A 172 17.45 -18.44 9.48
C ASP A 172 17.31 -19.27 10.78
N GLY A 173 17.96 -18.83 11.87
CA GLY A 173 17.88 -19.48 13.18
C GLY A 173 16.68 -19.07 14.03
N ASP A 174 15.79 -18.21 13.51
CA ASP A 174 14.61 -17.75 14.26
C ASP A 174 13.61 -18.90 14.47
N THR A 175 13.39 -19.27 15.72
CA THR A 175 12.45 -20.34 16.12
C THR A 175 11.02 -19.84 16.31
N ASP A 176 10.78 -18.54 16.16
CA ASP A 176 9.49 -17.89 16.37
C ASP A 176 9.16 -16.94 15.21
N SER A 177 9.23 -17.43 13.98
CA SER A 177 8.79 -16.66 12.81
C SER A 177 7.28 -16.78 12.62
N TYR A 178 6.60 -15.64 12.44
CA TYR A 178 5.15 -15.63 12.25
C TYR A 178 4.67 -14.51 11.34
N MET A 179 3.58 -14.79 10.65
CA MET A 179 2.77 -13.78 9.98
C MET A 179 1.79 -13.19 10.98
N TRP A 180 1.62 -11.87 10.95
CA TRP A 180 0.69 -11.18 11.83
C TRP A 180 -0.23 -10.25 11.06
N PHE A 181 -1.42 -10.06 11.62
CA PHE A 181 -2.39 -9.04 11.24
C PHE A 181 -2.58 -8.13 12.45
N ARG A 182 -2.60 -6.82 12.24
CA ARG A 182 -2.75 -5.83 13.32
C ARG A 182 -3.78 -4.78 12.95
N THR A 183 -4.65 -4.44 13.90
CA THR A 183 -5.45 -3.21 13.91
C THR A 183 -5.07 -2.39 15.14
N GLY A 184 -5.30 -1.08 15.11
CA GLY A 184 -5.15 -0.29 16.33
C GLY A 184 -5.43 1.20 16.16
N ASP A 185 -5.60 1.82 17.32
CA ASP A 185 -5.52 3.24 17.68
C ASP A 185 -6.21 3.36 19.05
N ASN A 186 -7.53 3.57 19.06
CA ASN A 186 -8.30 3.87 20.26
C ASN A 186 -8.98 2.63 20.88
N GLY A 187 -8.73 1.43 20.34
CA GLY A 187 -9.16 0.15 20.90
C GLY A 187 -10.52 -0.33 20.40
N ASN A 188 -11.11 0.37 19.43
CA ASN A 188 -12.34 -0.03 18.77
C ASN A 188 -12.12 -0.68 17.40
N GLU A 189 -10.87 -0.78 16.93
CA GLU A 189 -10.52 -1.31 15.62
C GLU A 189 -10.46 -2.85 15.65
N TYR A 190 -11.11 -3.52 14.71
CA TYR A 190 -11.29 -4.97 14.73
C TYR A 190 -11.32 -5.57 13.32
N PHE A 191 -11.10 -6.88 13.21
CA PHE A 191 -11.17 -7.58 11.93
C PHE A 191 -12.60 -8.02 11.61
N LYS A 192 -13.00 -7.82 10.35
CA LYS A 192 -14.28 -8.31 9.83
C LYS A 192 -14.06 -9.01 8.50
N TRP A 193 -14.65 -10.20 8.36
CA TRP A 193 -14.71 -10.94 7.12
C TRP A 193 -16.10 -10.78 6.52
N GLN A 194 -16.16 -10.16 5.34
CA GLN A 194 -17.40 -9.85 4.65
C GLN A 194 -17.44 -10.50 3.26
N HIS A 195 -18.65 -10.84 2.83
CA HIS A 195 -18.90 -11.37 1.49
C HIS A 195 -19.90 -10.47 0.77
N ALA A 196 -19.48 -9.90 -0.35
CA ALA A 196 -20.33 -9.14 -1.25
C ALA A 196 -20.81 -10.05 -2.38
N LEU A 197 -22.12 -10.31 -2.44
CA LEU A 197 -22.72 -11.05 -3.55
C LEU A 197 -22.85 -10.11 -4.75
N SER A 198 -22.53 -10.59 -5.96
CA SER A 198 -22.73 -9.79 -7.18
C SER A 198 -24.21 -9.40 -7.32
N GLY A 199 -24.49 -8.10 -7.40
CA GLY A 199 -25.86 -7.55 -7.44
C GLY A 199 -26.65 -7.71 -6.13
N GLY A 200 -26.02 -8.13 -5.03
CA GLY A 200 -26.66 -8.35 -3.73
C GLY A 200 -26.01 -7.57 -2.58
N PRO A 201 -26.44 -7.81 -1.33
CA PRO A 201 -25.89 -7.14 -0.16
C PRO A 201 -24.52 -7.69 0.23
N THR A 202 -23.77 -6.88 1.01
CA THR A 202 -22.57 -7.33 1.71
C THR A 202 -22.96 -7.94 3.06
N ASN A 203 -22.67 -9.22 3.25
CA ASN A 203 -22.94 -9.96 4.47
C ASN A 203 -21.68 -10.08 5.34
N GLU A 204 -21.83 -10.01 6.66
CA GLU A 204 -20.77 -10.35 7.61
C GLU A 204 -20.76 -11.86 7.86
N TRP A 205 -19.63 -12.51 7.61
CA TRP A 205 -19.44 -13.92 7.93
C TRP A 205 -18.80 -14.10 9.29
N MET A 206 -17.80 -13.30 9.62
CA MET A 206 -17.08 -13.37 10.88
C MET A 206 -16.58 -11.99 11.33
N SER A 207 -16.37 -11.83 12.63
CA SER A 207 -15.63 -10.70 13.19
C SER A 207 -14.78 -11.13 14.39
N LEU A 208 -13.57 -10.58 14.49
CA LEU A 208 -12.67 -10.79 15.62
C LEU A 208 -12.47 -9.45 16.31
N LYS A 209 -13.06 -9.32 17.49
CA LYS A 209 -12.96 -8.15 18.37
C LYS A 209 -12.03 -8.47 19.54
N SER A 210 -11.76 -7.46 20.37
CA SER A 210 -10.91 -7.60 21.57
C SER A 210 -11.43 -8.64 22.57
N ASP A 211 -12.72 -8.94 22.57
CA ASP A 211 -13.35 -9.87 23.51
C ASP A 211 -13.47 -11.31 22.97
N ASN A 212 -13.80 -11.50 21.68
CA ASN A 212 -13.89 -12.82 21.07
C ASN A 212 -14.05 -12.82 19.55
N LEU A 213 -13.87 -14.01 18.96
CA LEU A 213 -14.29 -14.35 17.60
C LEU A 213 -15.81 -14.57 17.56
N ARG A 214 -16.43 -14.07 16.49
CA ARG A 214 -17.83 -14.30 16.17
C ARG A 214 -17.97 -14.89 14.78
N VAL A 215 -18.85 -15.88 14.64
CA VAL A 215 -19.25 -16.47 13.36
C VAL A 215 -20.74 -16.26 13.19
N ARG A 216 -21.14 -15.58 12.10
CA ARG A 216 -22.53 -15.17 11.84
C ARG A 216 -23.16 -14.41 13.02
N GLY A 217 -22.38 -13.58 13.70
CA GLY A 217 -22.82 -12.80 14.86
C GLY A 217 -22.81 -13.55 16.19
N TYR A 218 -22.61 -14.88 16.20
CA TYR A 218 -22.54 -15.68 17.42
C TYR A 218 -21.11 -15.81 17.90
N GLN A 219 -20.89 -15.60 19.19
CA GLN A 219 -19.59 -15.77 19.83
C GLN A 219 -19.15 -17.24 19.79
N VAL A 220 -17.89 -17.46 19.44
CA VAL A 220 -17.30 -18.81 19.40
C VAL A 220 -16.93 -19.24 20.82
N TYR A 221 -17.29 -20.47 21.18
CA TYR A 221 -16.88 -21.06 22.45
C TYR A 221 -15.46 -21.64 22.35
N HIS A 222 -14.68 -21.43 23.41
CA HIS A 222 -13.33 -21.99 23.57
C HIS A 222 -13.05 -22.23 25.06
N GLU A 223 -11.88 -22.74 25.44
CA GLU A 223 -11.60 -23.08 26.84
C GLU A 223 -11.71 -21.91 27.82
N GLY A 224 -11.44 -20.68 27.34
CA GLY A 224 -11.62 -19.43 28.08
C GLY A 224 -13.03 -18.83 28.01
N TYR A 225 -13.88 -19.35 27.13
CA TYR A 225 -15.29 -18.98 27.01
C TYR A 225 -16.13 -20.23 26.72
N ARG A 226 -16.31 -21.06 27.77
CA ARG A 226 -17.00 -22.35 27.65
C ARG A 226 -18.52 -22.14 27.60
N PRO A 227 -19.25 -22.97 26.84
CA PRO A 227 -20.71 -22.90 26.85
C PRO A 227 -21.25 -23.43 28.18
N THR A 228 -22.43 -22.97 28.58
CA THR A 228 -23.15 -23.52 29.72
C THR A 228 -23.95 -24.77 29.31
N ALA A 229 -24.28 -25.63 30.28
CA ALA A 229 -25.10 -26.81 30.04
C ALA A 229 -26.44 -26.45 29.36
N ALA A 230 -27.05 -25.34 29.78
CA ALA A 230 -28.26 -24.79 29.17
C ALA A 230 -28.10 -24.47 27.68
N ILE A 231 -26.96 -23.89 27.27
CA ILE A 231 -26.68 -23.52 25.87
C ILE A 231 -26.55 -24.76 24.97
N ILE A 232 -25.99 -25.85 25.48
CA ILE A 232 -25.76 -27.09 24.71
C ILE A 232 -26.85 -28.15 24.93
N GLY A 233 -27.92 -27.81 25.66
CA GLY A 233 -29.04 -28.73 25.92
C GLY A 233 -28.67 -29.91 26.83
N THR A 234 -27.67 -29.75 27.70
CA THR A 234 -27.27 -30.77 28.68
C THR A 234 -27.66 -30.36 30.10
N TYR A 235 -27.78 -31.34 30.99
CA TYR A 235 -27.99 -31.08 32.41
C TYR A 235 -26.68 -30.69 33.08
N THR A 236 -26.75 -29.70 33.97
CA THR A 236 -25.69 -29.46 34.94
C THR A 236 -25.51 -30.69 35.85
N LYS A 237 -24.37 -30.76 36.54
CA LYS A 237 -24.16 -31.81 37.55
C LYS A 237 -25.28 -31.85 38.59
N SER A 238 -25.74 -30.69 39.08
CA SER A 238 -26.82 -30.60 40.06
C SER A 238 -28.15 -31.13 39.51
N GLU A 239 -28.50 -30.77 38.27
CA GLU A 239 -29.70 -31.30 37.61
C GLU A 239 -29.60 -32.81 37.37
N SER A 240 -28.42 -33.30 37.01
CA SER A 240 -28.20 -34.75 36.83
C SER A 240 -28.32 -35.48 38.17
N ASP A 241 -27.72 -34.94 39.22
CA ASP A 241 -27.74 -35.52 40.57
C ASP A 241 -29.17 -35.61 41.13
N THR A 242 -30.06 -34.68 40.77
CA THR A 242 -31.47 -34.71 41.17
C THR A 242 -32.36 -35.61 40.30
N ARG A 243 -31.97 -35.85 39.04
CA ARG A 243 -32.77 -36.64 38.09
C ARG A 243 -32.44 -38.13 38.09
N TYR A 244 -31.17 -38.49 38.30
CA TYR A 244 -30.69 -39.85 38.05
C TYR A 244 -30.29 -40.57 39.34
N ILE A 245 -30.43 -41.91 39.34
CA ILE A 245 -29.93 -42.77 40.41
C ILE A 245 -28.41 -42.78 40.33
N GLN A 246 -27.77 -42.36 41.43
CA GLN A 246 -26.33 -42.31 41.57
C GLN A 246 -25.74 -43.64 42.05
N ASP A 247 -26.51 -44.41 42.83
CA ASP A 247 -26.06 -45.68 43.43
C ASP A 247 -27.24 -46.51 43.98
N ILE A 248 -27.03 -47.81 44.24
CA ILE A 248 -28.01 -48.75 44.82
C ILE A 248 -27.33 -49.57 45.94
N ARG A 249 -28.00 -49.73 47.08
CA ARG A 249 -27.54 -50.59 48.19
C ARG A 249 -28.68 -51.29 48.90
N LEU A 250 -28.34 -52.23 49.78
CA LEU A 250 -29.28 -52.80 50.76
C LEU A 250 -29.21 -52.02 52.08
N GLY A 251 -30.38 -51.70 52.65
CA GLY A 251 -30.52 -50.97 53.90
C GLY A 251 -30.29 -51.83 55.15
N ALA A 252 -30.87 -51.39 56.27
CA ALA A 252 -30.78 -52.11 57.55
C ALA A 252 -31.49 -53.47 57.46
N LYS A 253 -30.94 -54.47 58.16
CA LYS A 253 -31.54 -55.80 58.26
C LYS A 253 -32.84 -55.75 59.07
N GLU A 254 -33.90 -56.28 58.49
CA GLU A 254 -35.14 -56.64 59.17
C GLU A 254 -35.28 -58.17 59.23
N ASN A 255 -36.04 -58.66 60.19
CA ASN A 255 -36.35 -60.09 60.32
C ASN A 255 -37.83 -60.29 60.65
N VAL A 256 -38.42 -61.34 60.08
CA VAL A 256 -39.82 -61.74 60.31
C VAL A 256 -39.85 -63.25 60.58
N GLN A 257 -40.60 -63.67 61.61
CA GLN A 257 -40.85 -65.07 61.90
C GLN A 257 -41.87 -65.61 60.90
N VAL A 258 -41.56 -66.73 60.25
CA VAL A 258 -42.47 -67.36 59.28
C VAL A 258 -43.46 -68.26 60.03
N GLN A 259 -44.75 -68.06 59.78
CA GLN A 259 -45.81 -68.88 60.37
C GLN A 259 -46.67 -69.50 59.26
N LYS A 260 -47.44 -70.55 59.58
CA LYS A 260 -48.37 -71.16 58.61
C LYS A 260 -49.67 -70.36 58.59
N SER A 261 -49.64 -69.16 58.02
CA SER A 261 -50.81 -68.29 57.81
C SER A 261 -51.02 -68.01 56.31
N PRO A 262 -52.25 -67.69 55.87
CA PRO A 262 -52.52 -67.28 54.50
C PRO A 262 -52.06 -65.85 54.16
N GLU A 263 -51.54 -65.09 55.13
CA GLU A 263 -51.37 -63.62 55.06
C GLU A 263 -49.92 -63.16 54.81
N ASP A 264 -48.96 -64.09 54.75
CA ASP A 264 -47.54 -63.77 54.49
C ASP A 264 -47.30 -63.61 52.98
N GLU A 265 -47.38 -62.37 52.49
CA GLU A 265 -47.10 -61.99 51.09
C GLU A 265 -45.73 -61.30 50.91
N ASP A 266 -45.25 -61.20 49.68
CA ASP A 266 -44.06 -60.42 49.37
C ASP A 266 -44.31 -58.93 49.62
N VAL A 267 -43.25 -58.22 50.05
CA VAL A 267 -43.29 -56.77 50.22
C VAL A 267 -42.37 -56.13 49.18
N SER A 268 -42.98 -55.41 48.25
CA SER A 268 -42.28 -54.67 47.21
C SER A 268 -41.25 -53.70 47.79
N GLY A 269 -40.09 -53.57 47.13
CA GLY A 269 -38.97 -52.75 47.62
C GLY A 269 -38.00 -53.43 48.59
N TYR A 270 -38.21 -54.72 48.93
CA TYR A 270 -37.32 -55.47 49.83
C TYR A 270 -36.66 -56.66 49.13
N ALA A 271 -35.41 -56.92 49.47
CA ALA A 271 -34.69 -58.13 49.07
C ALA A 271 -34.57 -59.08 50.27
N ILE A 272 -34.89 -60.36 50.07
CA ILE A 272 -34.59 -61.42 51.04
C ILE A 272 -33.09 -61.71 50.99
N ILE A 273 -32.44 -61.66 52.15
CA ILE A 273 -30.98 -61.82 52.26
C ILE A 273 -30.56 -63.07 53.03
N ALA A 274 -31.47 -63.68 53.80
CA ALA A 274 -31.22 -64.96 54.45
C ALA A 274 -32.54 -65.64 54.81
N VAL A 275 -32.56 -66.96 54.68
CA VAL A 275 -33.64 -67.83 55.16
C VAL A 275 -33.03 -68.74 56.22
N ILE A 276 -33.57 -68.72 57.43
CA ILE A 276 -32.96 -69.37 58.61
C ILE A 276 -33.91 -70.42 59.17
N ASN A 277 -33.40 -71.63 59.32
CA ASN A 277 -33.99 -72.71 60.09
C ASN A 277 -33.04 -73.06 61.26
N GLY A 278 -33.32 -72.49 62.43
CA GLY A 278 -32.51 -72.60 63.63
C GLY A 278 -32.73 -73.89 64.41
N ASN A 279 -33.91 -74.50 64.32
CA ASN A 279 -34.23 -75.76 65.01
C ASN A 279 -33.97 -77.01 64.14
N ARG A 280 -33.57 -76.83 62.88
CA ARG A 280 -33.24 -77.86 61.89
C ARG A 280 -34.37 -78.86 61.61
N ASP A 281 -35.62 -78.43 61.75
CA ASP A 281 -36.76 -79.22 61.32
C ASP A 281 -37.01 -79.08 59.81
N LYS A 282 -38.19 -79.45 59.31
CA LYS A 282 -38.53 -79.33 57.88
C LYS A 282 -39.07 -77.94 57.49
N LEU A 283 -39.17 -76.99 58.43
CA LEU A 283 -39.84 -75.71 58.26
C LEU A 283 -38.85 -74.54 58.42
N VAL A 284 -39.12 -73.42 57.75
CA VAL A 284 -38.37 -72.18 57.92
C VAL A 284 -38.86 -71.49 59.20
N ASN A 285 -37.95 -70.97 60.03
CA ASN A 285 -38.35 -70.21 61.22
C ASN A 285 -38.33 -68.71 60.96
N THR A 286 -37.29 -68.18 60.31
CA THR A 286 -37.11 -66.72 60.17
C THR A 286 -36.57 -66.36 58.79
N VAL A 287 -37.12 -65.30 58.20
CA VAL A 287 -36.60 -64.69 56.99
C VAL A 287 -36.03 -63.31 57.32
N ASN A 288 -34.79 -63.06 56.90
CA ASN A 288 -34.19 -61.74 56.96
C ASN A 288 -34.35 -61.04 55.61
N ARG A 289 -34.78 -59.79 55.64
CA ARG A 289 -34.89 -58.93 54.46
C ARG A 289 -34.19 -57.60 54.70
N ARG A 290 -33.88 -56.88 53.62
CA ARG A 290 -33.37 -55.50 53.66
C ARG A 290 -34.11 -54.66 52.62
N PRO A 291 -34.47 -53.41 52.92
CA PRO A 291 -35.02 -52.53 51.92
C PRO A 291 -33.94 -52.24 50.87
N ILE A 292 -34.33 -52.26 49.60
CA ILE A 292 -33.47 -51.79 48.51
C ILE A 292 -33.49 -50.26 48.57
N GLN A 293 -32.32 -49.65 48.64
CA GLN A 293 -32.15 -48.21 48.70
C GLN A 293 -31.50 -47.71 47.42
N LYS A 294 -32.00 -46.58 46.91
CA LYS A 294 -31.36 -45.82 45.82
C LYS A 294 -30.80 -44.51 46.35
N LYS A 295 -29.68 -44.06 45.78
CA LYS A 295 -29.11 -42.75 46.04
C LYS A 295 -29.54 -41.78 44.96
N VAL A 296 -30.23 -40.71 45.33
CA VAL A 296 -30.57 -39.58 44.43
C VAL A 296 -30.26 -38.30 45.17
N ASN A 297 -29.64 -37.34 44.49
CA ASN A 297 -29.21 -36.06 45.06
C ASN A 297 -28.38 -36.20 46.35
N GLY A 298 -27.49 -37.19 46.41
CA GLY A 298 -26.67 -37.47 47.59
C GLY A 298 -27.37 -38.23 48.72
N ILE A 299 -28.70 -38.39 48.67
CA ILE A 299 -29.52 -38.93 49.76
C ILE A 299 -29.95 -40.37 49.44
N TRP A 300 -29.84 -41.26 50.42
CA TRP A 300 -30.34 -42.63 50.33
C TRP A 300 -31.82 -42.71 50.68
N MET A 301 -32.62 -43.31 49.80
CA MET A 301 -34.06 -43.47 49.97
C MET A 301 -34.46 -44.92 49.75
N ASN A 302 -35.41 -45.43 50.55
CA ASN A 302 -36.01 -46.75 50.32
C ASN A 302 -36.83 -46.72 49.03
N ILE A 303 -36.72 -47.79 48.24
CA ILE A 303 -37.62 -48.02 47.10
C ILE A 303 -38.91 -48.61 47.68
N SER A 304 -40.03 -47.94 47.45
CA SER A 304 -41.34 -48.37 47.97
C SER A 304 -42.11 -49.28 47.02
N ASN A 305 -41.79 -49.26 45.72
CA ASN A 305 -42.39 -50.14 44.72
C ASN A 305 -41.41 -50.47 43.60
N ILE A 306 -41.45 -51.71 43.09
CA ILE A 306 -40.61 -52.29 42.03
C ILE A 306 -41.51 -53.06 41.08
#